data_AF-K1T8S3-F1
#
_entry.id   AF-K1T8S3-F1
#
_cell.length_a   1.000
_cell.length_b   1.000
_cell.length_c   1.000
_cell.angle_alpha   90.00
_cell.angle_beta   90.00
_cell.angle_gamma   90.00
#
_symmetry.space_group_name_H-M   'P 1'
#
loop_
_entity.id
_entity.type
_entity.pdbx_description
1 polymer ?
#
loop_
_entity_poly.entity_id
_entity_poly.type
_entity_poly.pdbx_seq_one_letter_code
_entity_poly.pdbx_strand_id
1 'polypeptide(L)'
;MMVDPQNGNIIYMGTRLHGLWRSTDKGRSWARVASFPNVSEKLNPVDRAAWGNRGSGIVCVAYDAQGTRDERGTRDIYVAVSLMGRENLFVSHDYGESWQPVGGQPMQYRPTHMVLTGDGQLVLTYGDTP
;
A
#
# COMPACT_ATOMS: atom_id res chain seq x y z
N MET A 1 -4.29 4.74 5.83
CA MET A 1 -5.67 4.65 5.28
C MET A 1 -5.81 5.75 4.26
N MET A 2 -6.57 5.53 3.19
CA MET A 2 -6.80 6.52 2.14
C MET A 2 -8.23 6.38 1.60
N VAL A 3 -8.92 7.50 1.42
CA VAL A 3 -10.25 7.58 0.77
C VAL A 3 -10.02 7.88 -0.71
N ASP A 4 -10.76 7.19 -1.58
CA ASP A 4 -10.70 7.43 -3.02
C ASP A 4 -11.23 8.86 -3.34
N PRO A 5 -10.42 9.70 -4.01
CA PRO A 5 -10.82 11.07 -4.32
C PRO A 5 -11.91 11.18 -5.40
N GLN A 6 -12.11 10.14 -6.22
CA GLN A 6 -13.13 10.10 -7.26
C GLN A 6 -14.41 9.39 -6.78
N ASN A 7 -14.33 8.51 -5.78
CA ASN A 7 -15.48 7.84 -5.19
C ASN A 7 -15.35 7.68 -3.67
N GLY A 8 -15.90 8.62 -2.90
CA GLY A 8 -15.80 8.62 -1.42
C GLY A 8 -16.45 7.44 -0.69
N ASN A 9 -17.09 6.49 -1.39
CA ASN A 9 -17.51 5.22 -0.79
C ASN A 9 -16.33 4.26 -0.58
N ILE A 10 -15.27 4.41 -1.37
CA ILE A 10 -14.12 3.51 -1.40
C ILE A 10 -13.04 4.01 -0.45
N ILE A 11 -12.61 3.11 0.46
CA ILE A 11 -11.54 3.39 1.41
C ILE A 11 -10.60 2.18 1.45
N TYR A 12 -9.30 2.41 1.29
CA TYR A 12 -8.28 1.40 1.55
C TYR A 12 -7.61 1.61 2.91
N MET A 13 -7.38 0.51 3.60
CA MET A 13 -6.65 0.46 4.87
C MET A 13 -5.57 -0.60 4.79
N GLY A 14 -4.32 -0.14 4.82
CA GLY A 14 -3.18 -0.99 5.11
C GLY A 14 -3.15 -1.37 6.59
N THR A 15 -2.82 -2.62 6.88
CA THR A 15 -2.65 -3.12 8.25
C THR A 15 -1.24 -3.63 8.47
N ARG A 16 -0.83 -3.75 9.75
CA ARG A 16 0.49 -4.27 10.11
C ARG A 16 0.66 -5.75 9.72
N LEU A 17 -0.32 -6.59 10.04
CA LEU A 17 -0.18 -8.05 9.98
C LEU A 17 -1.24 -8.76 9.12
N HIS A 18 -2.26 -8.04 8.63
CA HIS A 18 -3.43 -8.66 7.99
C HIS A 18 -3.67 -8.13 6.57
N GLY A 19 -2.62 -7.58 5.95
CA GLY A 19 -2.63 -7.12 4.56
C GLY A 19 -3.50 -5.89 4.33
N LEU A 20 -3.98 -5.77 3.08
CA LEU A 20 -4.79 -4.65 2.61
C LEU A 20 -6.28 -4.95 2.79
N TRP A 21 -7.02 -3.97 3.28
CA TRP A 21 -8.48 -4.02 3.45
C TRP A 21 -9.14 -2.91 2.66
N ARG A 22 -10.35 -3.18 2.17
CA ARG A 22 -11.16 -2.26 1.38
C ARG A 22 -12.55 -2.17 1.99
N SER A 23 -13.07 -0.94 2.08
CA SER A 23 -14.49 -0.66 2.24
C SER A 23 -15.04 -0.08 0.94
N THR A 24 -16.29 -0.38 0.63
CA THR A 24 -17.04 0.20 -0.50
C THR A 24 -18.34 0.87 -0.06
N ASP A 25 -18.47 1.15 1.24
CA ASP A 25 -19.68 1.67 1.88
C ASP A 25 -19.38 2.78 2.91
N LYS A 26 -18.36 3.60 2.62
CA LYS A 26 -17.88 4.71 3.48
C LYS A 26 -17.38 4.24 4.85
N GLY A 27 -16.78 3.05 4.91
CA GLY A 27 -16.16 2.50 6.12
C GLY A 27 -17.12 1.78 7.07
N ARG A 28 -18.37 1.52 6.67
CA ARG A 28 -19.34 0.79 7.50
C ARG A 28 -19.01 -0.70 7.59
N SER A 29 -18.52 -1.28 6.50
CA SER A 29 -18.03 -2.65 6.44
C SER A 29 -16.70 -2.73 5.70
N TRP A 30 -15.94 -3.78 5.97
CA TRP A 30 -14.59 -3.98 5.47
C TRP A 30 -14.39 -5.42 5.02
N ALA A 31 -13.75 -5.58 3.86
CA ALA A 31 -13.31 -6.87 3.34
C ALA A 31 -11.81 -6.84 3.07
N ARG A 32 -11.15 -7.97 3.32
CA ARG A 32 -9.74 -8.13 2.95
C ARG A 32 -9.61 -8.20 1.42
N VAL A 33 -8.62 -7.52 0.88
CA VAL A 33 -8.30 -7.55 -0.56
C VAL A 33 -7.51 -8.82 -0.85
N ALA A 34 -8.22 -9.89 -1.21
CA ALA A 34 -7.61 -11.21 -1.37
C ALA A 34 -6.59 -11.27 -2.53
N SER A 35 -6.73 -10.42 -3.54
CA SER A 35 -5.79 -10.31 -4.66
C SER A 35 -4.49 -9.57 -4.31
N PHE A 36 -4.41 -8.90 -3.16
CA PHE A 36 -3.19 -8.21 -2.75
C PHE A 36 -2.11 -9.23 -2.33
N PRO A 37 -0.85 -9.10 -2.77
CA PRO A 37 0.21 -10.06 -2.48
C PRO A 37 0.43 -10.31 -0.99
N ASN A 38 0.95 -11.49 -0.65
CA ASN A 38 1.35 -11.77 0.73
C ASN A 38 2.63 -11.02 1.07
N VAL A 39 2.45 -9.98 1.88
CA VAL A 39 3.50 -9.07 2.34
C VAL A 39 3.84 -9.26 3.81
N SER A 40 3.62 -10.46 4.34
CA SER A 40 4.01 -10.80 5.71
C SER A 40 5.53 -10.73 5.84
N GLU A 41 6.01 -10.01 6.86
CA GLU A 41 7.42 -9.94 7.18
C GLU A 41 7.87 -11.19 7.96
N LYS A 42 9.00 -11.78 7.57
CA LYS A 42 9.61 -12.86 8.35
C LYS A 42 10.23 -12.27 9.61
N LEU A 43 9.78 -12.74 10.76
CA LEU A 43 10.35 -12.37 12.04
C LEU A 43 11.79 -12.88 12.14
N ASN A 44 12.75 -12.00 12.39
CA ASN A 44 14.08 -12.41 12.82
C ASN A 44 14.07 -12.64 14.34
N PRO A 45 14.34 -13.87 14.83
CA PRO A 45 14.37 -14.18 16.25
C PRO A 45 15.46 -13.44 17.03
N VAL A 46 16.52 -12.96 16.36
CA VAL A 46 17.64 -12.23 16.97
C VAL A 46 17.25 -10.78 17.30
N ASP A 47 16.32 -10.18 16.55
CA ASP A 47 15.86 -8.79 16.72
C ASP A 47 14.82 -8.64 17.85
N ARG A 48 14.62 -9.69 18.66
CA ARG A 48 13.55 -9.80 19.69
C ARG A 48 13.61 -8.77 20.83
N ALA A 49 14.72 -8.04 21.00
CA ALA A 49 14.92 -7.17 22.16
C ALA A 49 14.38 -5.73 21.98
N ALA A 50 14.04 -5.29 20.76
CA ALA A 50 13.56 -3.93 20.50
C ALA A 50 12.06 -3.92 20.14
N TRP A 51 11.25 -3.24 20.95
CA TRP A 51 9.85 -2.81 20.70
C TRP A 51 8.96 -3.72 19.84
N GLY A 52 8.83 -4.99 20.22
CA GLY A 52 7.74 -5.83 19.71
C GLY A 52 7.79 -6.03 18.20
N ASN A 53 8.84 -6.72 17.74
CA ASN A 53 9.07 -7.34 16.44
C ASN A 53 7.78 -7.76 15.70
N ARG A 54 7.06 -6.79 15.13
CA ARG A 54 5.87 -6.98 14.31
C ARG A 54 6.02 -5.93 13.21
N GLY A 55 6.48 -6.36 12.04
CA GLY A 55 6.75 -5.48 10.90
C GLY A 55 5.69 -4.40 10.70
N SER A 56 6.11 -3.22 10.21
CA SER A 56 5.21 -2.07 10.05
C SER A 56 4.08 -2.31 9.05
N GLY A 57 4.22 -3.32 8.18
CA GLY A 57 3.20 -3.76 7.23
C GLY A 57 2.97 -2.70 6.15
N ILE A 58 1.72 -2.52 5.74
CA ILE A 58 1.37 -1.55 4.70
C ILE A 58 1.35 -0.15 5.30
N VAL A 59 2.23 0.73 4.84
CA VAL A 59 2.46 2.06 5.39
C VAL A 59 1.79 3.18 4.60
N CYS A 60 1.64 3.01 3.28
CA CYS A 60 1.04 4.04 2.43
C CYS A 60 0.12 3.44 1.37
N VAL A 61 -0.95 4.18 1.07
CA VAL A 61 -1.82 3.98 -0.08
C VAL A 61 -1.98 5.34 -0.76
N ALA A 62 -1.76 5.41 -2.07
CA ALA A 62 -1.94 6.62 -2.85
C ALA A 62 -2.76 6.31 -4.10
N TYR A 63 -3.60 7.26 -4.49
CA TYR A 63 -4.42 7.19 -5.70
C TYR A 63 -3.82 8.11 -6.76
N ASP A 64 -3.70 7.61 -7.99
CA ASP A 64 -3.46 8.47 -9.15
C ASP A 64 -4.78 8.91 -9.75
N ALA A 65 -5.24 10.07 -9.27
CA ALA A 65 -6.52 10.65 -9.67
C ALA A 65 -6.41 11.53 -10.93
N GLN A 66 -5.25 11.57 -11.60
CA GLN A 66 -5.06 12.38 -12.82
C GLN A 66 -5.70 11.75 -14.05
N GLY A 67 -5.97 10.44 -14.01
CA GLY A 67 -6.64 9.70 -15.07
C GLY A 67 -8.12 10.03 -15.24
N THR A 68 -8.76 9.33 -16.17
CA THR A 68 -10.18 9.49 -16.49
C THR A 68 -11.06 9.31 -15.26
N ARG A 69 -12.02 10.22 -15.07
CA ARG A 69 -13.05 10.06 -14.05
C ARG A 69 -14.06 9.00 -14.46
N ASP A 70 -14.31 8.06 -13.57
CA ASP A 70 -15.26 6.97 -13.71
C ASP A 70 -16.10 6.88 -12.42
N GLU A 71 -17.37 6.49 -12.56
CA GLU A 71 -18.28 6.22 -11.43
C GLU A 71 -17.73 5.10 -10.52
N ARG A 72 -16.89 4.20 -11.06
CA ARG A 72 -16.21 3.16 -10.28
C ARG A 72 -15.22 3.73 -9.26
N GLY A 73 -14.66 4.92 -9.48
CA GLY A 73 -13.59 5.51 -8.67
C GLY A 73 -12.26 5.55 -9.40
N THR A 74 -11.17 5.63 -8.65
CA THR A 74 -9.83 5.81 -9.20
C THR A 74 -9.24 4.47 -9.66
N ARG A 75 -8.82 4.40 -10.92
CA ARG A 75 -8.29 3.18 -11.56
C ARG A 75 -6.91 2.77 -11.04
N ASP A 76 -6.03 3.75 -10.89
CA ASP A 76 -4.61 3.54 -10.62
C ASP A 76 -4.31 3.79 -9.14
N ILE A 77 -3.78 2.76 -8.45
CA ILE A 77 -3.61 2.75 -6.99
C ILE A 77 -2.23 2.22 -6.64
N TYR A 78 -1.46 2.97 -5.87
CA TYR A 78 -0.15 2.58 -5.37
C TYR A 78 -0.21 2.21 -3.89
N VAL A 79 0.46 1.13 -3.52
CA VAL A 79 0.54 0.66 -2.13
C VAL A 79 2.00 0.37 -1.78
N ALA A 80 2.49 1.05 -0.74
CA ALA A 80 3.85 0.87 -0.22
C ALA A 80 3.81 0.08 1.10
N VAL A 81 4.73 -0.87 1.23
CA VAL A 81 4.83 -1.80 2.34
C VAL A 81 6.23 -1.72 2.93
N SER A 82 6.34 -1.60 4.24
CA SER A 82 7.62 -1.48 4.92
C SER A 82 8.34 -2.84 4.99
N LEU A 83 9.00 -3.21 3.88
CA LEU A 83 9.73 -4.46 3.71
C LEU A 83 11.09 -4.23 3.03
N MET A 84 12.05 -5.09 3.37
CA MET A 84 13.39 -5.16 2.75
C MET A 84 13.59 -6.52 2.07
N GLY A 85 14.47 -6.54 1.06
CA GLY A 85 14.94 -7.73 0.37
C GLY A 85 13.93 -8.36 -0.59
N ARG A 86 12.80 -7.69 -0.86
CA ARG A 86 11.75 -8.16 -1.78
C ARG A 86 10.85 -7.00 -2.22
N GLU A 87 9.89 -7.28 -3.10
CA GLU A 87 8.92 -6.30 -3.57
C GLU A 87 8.15 -5.67 -2.40
N ASN A 88 8.16 -4.34 -2.37
CA ASN A 88 7.66 -3.49 -1.28
C ASN A 88 6.82 -2.30 -1.80
N LEU A 89 6.68 -2.15 -3.11
CA LEU A 89 5.84 -1.18 -3.81
C LEU A 89 5.03 -1.89 -4.90
N PHE A 90 3.71 -1.76 -4.81
CA PHE A 90 2.75 -2.39 -5.71
C PHE A 90 1.84 -1.36 -6.34
N VAL A 91 1.39 -1.64 -7.55
CA VAL A 91 0.41 -0.84 -8.29
C VAL A 91 -0.72 -1.73 -8.80
N SER A 92 -1.94 -1.20 -8.73
CA SER A 92 -3.08 -1.70 -9.48
C SER A 92 -3.40 -0.71 -10.60
N HIS A 93 -3.80 -1.24 -11.76
CA HIS A 93 -4.28 -0.48 -12.91
C HIS A 93 -5.72 -0.87 -13.29
N ASP A 94 -6.46 -1.43 -12.34
CA ASP A 94 -7.79 -2.02 -12.57
C ASP A 94 -8.69 -1.87 -11.33
N TYR A 95 -8.63 -0.72 -10.67
CA TYR A 95 -9.47 -0.38 -9.51
C TYR A 95 -9.23 -1.31 -8.30
N GLY A 96 -8.02 -1.86 -8.19
CA GLY A 96 -7.58 -2.72 -7.10
C GLY A 96 -8.02 -4.18 -7.22
N GLU A 97 -8.45 -4.62 -8.41
CA GLU A 97 -8.80 -6.02 -8.67
C GLU A 97 -7.55 -6.90 -8.78
N SER A 98 -6.47 -6.40 -9.41
CA SER A 98 -5.16 -7.05 -9.48
C SER A 98 -4.02 -6.10 -9.13
N TRP A 99 -2.88 -6.67 -8.73
CA TRP A 99 -1.73 -5.94 -8.21
C TRP A 99 -0.43 -6.50 -8.77
N GLN A 100 0.46 -5.61 -9.17
CA GLN A 100 1.78 -5.95 -9.69
C GLN A 100 2.86 -5.12 -9.00
N PRO A 101 4.08 -5.65 -8.82
CA PRO A 101 5.18 -4.85 -8.30
C PRO A 101 5.55 -3.73 -9.29
N VAL A 102 5.88 -2.55 -8.76
CA VAL A 102 6.42 -1.48 -9.59
C VAL A 102 7.83 -1.86 -10.05
N GLY A 103 8.07 -1.84 -11.36
CA GLY A 103 9.36 -2.19 -11.95
C GLY A 103 10.48 -1.24 -11.50
N GLY A 104 11.66 -1.79 -11.19
CA GLY A 104 12.82 -0.99 -10.79
C GLY A 104 12.78 -0.41 -9.37
N GLN A 105 11.81 -0.80 -8.54
CA GLN A 105 11.71 -0.33 -7.15
C GLN A 105 12.96 -0.67 -6.30
N PRO A 106 13.40 0.24 -5.41
CA PRO A 106 14.39 -0.08 -4.39
C PRO A 106 13.88 -1.15 -3.42
N MET A 107 14.62 -2.25 -3.28
CA MET A 107 14.28 -3.35 -2.37
C MET A 107 15.22 -3.44 -1.16
N GLN A 108 16.37 -2.77 -1.19
CA GLN A 108 17.35 -2.83 -0.11
C GLN A 108 16.91 -2.07 1.16
N TYR A 109 15.94 -1.16 1.05
CA TYR A 109 15.41 -0.35 2.15
C TYR A 109 13.87 -0.43 2.18
N ARG A 110 13.27 -0.01 3.29
CA ARG A 110 11.82 -0.02 3.51
C ARG A 110 11.22 1.33 3.14
N PRO A 111 10.14 1.39 2.36
CA PRO A 111 9.31 2.60 2.24
C PRO A 111 8.82 3.06 3.61
N THR A 112 8.88 4.36 3.87
CA THR A 112 8.35 4.99 5.09
C THR A 112 7.22 5.97 4.79
N HIS A 113 7.30 6.66 3.65
CA HIS A 113 6.27 7.58 3.17
C HIS A 113 6.21 7.57 1.64
N MET A 114 5.04 7.86 1.09
CA MET A 114 4.81 7.91 -0.36
C MET A 114 3.82 9.01 -0.69
N VAL A 115 4.15 9.85 -1.66
CA VAL A 115 3.29 10.92 -2.18
C VAL A 115 3.33 10.88 -3.69
N LEU A 116 2.16 10.98 -4.33
CA LEU A 116 2.05 11.23 -5.76
C LEU A 116 1.86 12.74 -5.98
N THR A 117 2.70 13.34 -6.80
CA THR A 117 2.67 14.77 -7.11
C THR A 117 1.71 15.07 -8.27
N GLY A 118 1.33 16.34 -8.42
CA GLY A 118 0.40 16.79 -9.48
C GLY A 118 0.95 16.69 -10.91
N ASP A 119 2.24 16.47 -11.08
CA ASP A 119 2.93 16.21 -12.35
C ASP A 119 3.20 14.72 -12.59
N GLY A 120 2.65 13.84 -11.74
CA GLY A 120 2.65 12.39 -11.94
C GLY A 120 3.91 11.69 -11.40
N GLN A 121 4.73 12.36 -10.60
CA GLN A 121 5.88 11.74 -9.95
C GLN A 121 5.45 11.05 -8.65
N LEU A 122 5.86 9.80 -8.48
CA LEU A 122 5.69 9.08 -7.24
C LEU A 122 6.98 9.21 -6.40
N VAL A 123 6.91 9.99 -5.33
CA VAL A 123 8.04 10.26 -4.43
C VAL A 123 7.93 9.37 -3.20
N LEU A 124 8.98 8.59 -2.92
CA LEU A 124 9.07 7.71 -1.76
C LEU A 124 10.28 8.05 -0.90
N THR A 125 10.11 7.97 0.41
CA THR A 125 11.21 7.99 1.37
C THR A 125 11.47 6.58 1.87
N TYR A 126 12.73 6.29 2.17
CA TYR A 126 13.19 4.97 2.58
C TYR A 126 13.98 5.03 3.89
N GLY A 127 13.89 3.96 4.68
CA GLY A 127 14.67 3.73 5.90
C GLY A 127 15.19 2.30 6.00
N ASP A 128 16.15 2.09 6.90
CA ASP A 128 16.76 0.78 7.17
C ASP A 128 16.18 0.10 8.43
N THR A 129 15.41 0.83 9.22
CA THR A 129 14.76 0.36 10.45
C THR A 129 13.24 0.68 10.44
N PRO A 130 12.41 -0.16 11.08
CA PRO A 130 10.95 0.05 11.14
C PRO A 130 10.49 1.29 11.93
#